data_AF-A0A317IT43-F1
#
_entry.id   AF-A0A317IT43-F1
#
_cell.length_a   1.000
_cell.length_b   1.000
_cell.length_c   1.000
_cell.angle_alpha   90.00
_cell.angle_beta   90.00
_cell.angle_gamma   90.00
#
_symmetry.space_group_name_H-M   'P 1'
#
loop_
_entity.id
_entity.type
_entity.pdbx_description
1 polymer ?
#
loop_
_entity_poly.entity_id
_entity_poly.type
_entity_poly.pdbx_seq_one_letter_code
_entity_poly.pdbx_strand_id
1 'polypeptide(L)'
;MRRIVIFTLAGFLMAATAVMNIFDELETTQDKAKETLVSAFGSGNFSASYDLVKKARSLPVELRVEGARQLIRFAKDYTRTEEFKDQYKRWRQEMLGGGRRPKKFGIPNPMKVLDNAIDKQLNKSDTEKKVPADPNEMLKMRLQEFLDVSATVDFGAQVSGGRFVKSEYESKSPQWKMCYRAGKDVIQVAREEAQVWLKELE
;
A
#
# COMPACT_ATOMS: atom_id res chain seq x y z
N MET A 1 -63.80 -16.56 -15.91
CA MET A 1 -62.40 -16.97 -16.20
C MET A 1 -61.67 -15.78 -16.81
N ARG A 2 -60.51 -15.39 -16.22
CA ARG A 2 -59.25 -14.97 -16.88
C ARG A 2 -59.34 -13.82 -17.92
N ARG A 3 -58.66 -12.66 -17.82
CA ARG A 3 -57.37 -12.27 -17.21
C ARG A 3 -57.39 -10.75 -16.96
N ILE A 4 -57.02 -10.32 -15.76
CA ILE A 4 -56.64 -8.92 -15.49
C ILE A 4 -55.23 -8.76 -16.05
N VAL A 5 -55.07 -7.89 -17.05
CA VAL A 5 -53.78 -7.43 -17.54
C VAL A 5 -53.21 -6.49 -16.48
N ILE A 6 -52.38 -7.04 -15.59
CA ILE A 6 -51.53 -6.25 -14.71
C ILE A 6 -50.41 -5.72 -15.62
N PHE A 7 -50.47 -4.43 -15.94
CA PHE A 7 -49.30 -3.68 -16.42
C PHE A 7 -48.26 -3.73 -15.30
N THR A 8 -47.38 -4.72 -15.36
CA THR A 8 -46.19 -4.75 -14.51
C THR A 8 -45.34 -3.55 -14.88
N LEU A 9 -45.20 -2.68 -13.88
CA LEU A 9 -44.23 -1.62 -13.72
C LEU A 9 -42.79 -2.18 -13.85
N ALA A 10 -42.43 -2.67 -15.02
CA ALA A 10 -41.10 -3.20 -15.35
C ALA A 10 -40.23 -2.09 -15.96
N GLY A 11 -40.24 -0.92 -15.33
CA GLY A 11 -39.62 0.30 -15.84
C GLY A 11 -38.76 1.05 -14.83
N PHE A 12 -38.39 0.42 -13.72
CA PHE A 12 -37.58 1.06 -12.68
C PHE A 12 -36.73 0.03 -11.93
N LEU A 13 -35.73 -0.56 -12.60
CA LEU A 13 -34.50 -1.02 -11.94
C LEU A 13 -33.39 -1.42 -12.95
N MET A 14 -33.21 -0.65 -14.02
CA MET A 14 -31.86 -0.56 -14.60
C MET A 14 -31.13 0.57 -13.88
N ALA A 15 -30.87 0.38 -12.58
CA ALA A 15 -29.83 1.14 -11.92
C ALA A 15 -28.53 0.71 -12.59
N ALA A 16 -27.94 1.62 -13.35
CA ALA A 16 -26.68 1.44 -14.03
C ALA A 16 -25.67 0.79 -13.07
N THR A 17 -25.34 -0.48 -13.30
CA THR A 17 -24.13 -1.09 -12.77
C THR A 17 -22.96 -0.54 -13.58
N ALA A 18 -22.75 0.78 -13.52
CA ALA A 18 -21.46 1.33 -13.85
C ALA A 18 -20.53 0.75 -12.79
N VAL A 19 -19.56 -0.05 -13.21
CA VAL A 19 -18.46 -0.46 -12.33
C VAL A 19 -17.80 0.84 -11.89
N MET A 20 -18.12 1.30 -10.69
CA MET A 20 -17.61 2.56 -10.17
C MET A 20 -16.09 2.44 -10.06
N ASN A 21 -15.39 3.37 -10.72
CA ASN A 21 -13.94 3.44 -10.70
C ASN A 21 -13.49 4.21 -9.45
N ILE A 22 -12.80 3.53 -8.53
CA ILE A 22 -12.35 4.15 -7.27
C ILE A 22 -11.45 5.37 -7.50
N PHE A 23 -10.72 5.44 -8.61
CA PHE A 23 -9.85 6.57 -8.93
C PHE A 23 -10.66 7.86 -9.13
N ASP A 24 -11.82 7.77 -9.78
CA ASP A 24 -12.71 8.90 -10.01
C ASP A 24 -13.35 9.36 -8.69
N GLU A 25 -13.80 8.40 -7.87
CA GLU A 25 -14.36 8.69 -6.53
C GLU A 25 -13.34 9.30 -5.57
N LEU A 26 -12.06 8.97 -5.73
CA LEU A 26 -10.96 9.54 -4.94
C LEU A 26 -10.35 10.80 -5.56
N GLU A 27 -10.85 11.24 -6.72
CA GLU A 27 -10.35 12.40 -7.47
C GLU A 27 -8.82 12.29 -7.71
N THR A 28 -8.36 11.09 -8.06
CA THR A 28 -6.95 10.78 -8.32
C THR A 28 -6.81 9.95 -9.60
N THR A 29 -5.58 9.76 -10.08
CA THR A 29 -5.32 8.99 -11.31
C THR A 29 -4.58 7.70 -11.00
N GLN A 30 -4.69 6.74 -11.92
CA GLN A 30 -3.88 5.52 -11.87
C GLN A 30 -2.38 5.83 -11.94
N ASP A 31 -1.96 6.77 -12.79
CA ASP A 31 -0.54 7.13 -12.91
C ASP A 31 0.04 7.69 -11.62
N LYS A 32 -0.72 8.55 -10.92
CA LYS A 32 -0.33 9.04 -9.60
C LYS A 32 -0.23 7.91 -8.57
N ALA A 33 -1.09 6.89 -8.66
CA ALA A 33 -0.96 5.72 -7.82
C ALA A 33 0.31 4.91 -8.16
N LYS A 34 0.61 4.67 -9.45
CA LYS A 34 1.83 3.96 -9.89
C LYS A 34 3.10 4.61 -9.34
N GLU A 35 3.20 5.93 -9.43
CA GLU A 35 4.34 6.72 -8.92
C GLU A 35 4.61 6.46 -7.44
N THR A 36 3.55 6.22 -6.66
CA THR A 36 3.68 5.98 -5.21
C THR A 36 3.97 4.52 -4.87
N LEU A 37 3.58 3.55 -5.71
CA LEU A 37 3.63 2.12 -5.36
C LEU A 37 5.05 1.60 -5.15
N VAL A 38 6.01 2.00 -5.99
CA VAL A 38 7.40 1.53 -5.86
C VAL A 38 8.03 2.02 -4.55
N SER A 39 7.82 3.30 -4.21
CA SER A 39 8.30 3.86 -2.94
C SER A 39 7.57 3.27 -1.74
N ALA A 40 6.26 3.01 -1.87
CA ALA A 40 5.45 2.43 -0.80
C ALA A 40 5.90 1.00 -0.46
N PHE A 41 6.03 0.12 -1.46
CA PHE A 41 6.55 -1.23 -1.25
C PHE A 41 8.03 -1.21 -0.85
N GLY A 42 8.82 -0.32 -1.45
CA GLY A 42 10.24 -0.23 -1.17
C GLY A 42 10.54 0.20 0.28
N SER A 43 9.91 1.27 0.73
CA SER A 43 10.14 1.86 2.07
C SER A 43 9.31 1.24 3.18
N GLY A 44 8.22 0.53 2.86
CA GLY A 44 7.24 0.05 3.85
C GLY A 44 6.40 1.17 4.47
N ASN A 45 6.47 2.37 3.88
CA ASN A 45 5.72 3.52 4.32
C ASN A 45 4.92 4.09 3.15
N PHE A 46 3.63 4.36 3.40
CA PHE A 46 2.74 4.97 2.43
C PHE A 46 2.31 6.33 2.96
N SER A 47 2.42 7.35 2.12
CA SER A 47 1.92 8.70 2.39
C SER A 47 0.90 9.06 1.35
N ALA A 48 -0.32 9.36 1.80
CA ALA A 48 -1.39 9.91 0.98
C ALA A 48 -1.56 11.39 1.30
N SER A 49 -2.00 12.17 0.31
CA SER A 49 -2.38 13.57 0.55
C SER A 49 -3.54 13.64 1.54
N TYR A 50 -3.59 14.73 2.31
CA TYR A 50 -4.67 14.98 3.25
C TYR A 50 -6.05 14.91 2.56
N ASP A 51 -6.17 15.51 1.37
CA ASP A 51 -7.43 15.53 0.62
C ASP A 51 -7.86 14.14 0.16
N LEU A 52 -6.92 13.30 -0.28
CA LEU A 52 -7.20 11.91 -0.65
C LEU A 52 -7.73 11.12 0.56
N VAL A 53 -7.07 11.26 1.72
CA VAL A 53 -7.50 10.59 2.96
C VAL A 53 -8.87 11.10 3.42
N LYS A 54 -9.09 12.41 3.34
CA LYS A 54 -10.38 13.04 3.69
C LYS A 54 -11.50 12.54 2.79
N LYS A 55 -11.27 12.51 1.48
CA LYS A 55 -12.23 11.98 0.49
C LYS A 55 -12.52 10.51 0.74
N ALA A 56 -11.49 9.67 0.85
CA ALA A 56 -11.63 8.25 1.14
C ALA A 56 -12.47 7.97 2.40
N ARG A 57 -12.30 8.76 3.47
CA ARG A 57 -13.09 8.63 4.71
C ARG A 57 -14.54 9.09 4.57
N SER A 58 -14.82 10.01 3.65
CA SER A 58 -16.18 10.49 3.40
C SER A 58 -17.05 9.51 2.61
N LEU A 59 -16.43 8.52 1.95
CA LEU A 59 -17.15 7.51 1.19
C LEU A 59 -17.97 6.57 2.10
N PRO A 60 -19.17 6.14 1.65
CA PRO A 60 -19.91 5.02 2.24
C PRO A 60 -19.01 3.80 2.48
N VAL A 61 -19.29 3.03 3.53
CA VAL A 61 -18.44 1.89 3.92
C VAL A 61 -18.33 0.87 2.78
N GLU A 62 -19.41 0.67 2.03
CA GLU A 62 -19.48 -0.22 0.87
C GLU A 62 -18.50 0.22 -0.22
N LEU A 63 -18.42 1.52 -0.50
CA LEU A 63 -17.48 2.08 -1.47
C LEU A 63 -16.04 2.05 -0.96
N ARG A 64 -15.82 2.19 0.34
CA ARG A 64 -14.48 2.03 0.92
C ARG A 64 -13.98 0.60 0.81
N VAL A 65 -14.86 -0.39 1.06
CA VAL A 65 -14.55 -1.82 0.94
C VAL A 65 -14.25 -2.17 -0.52
N GLU A 66 -15.14 -1.81 -1.45
CA GLU A 66 -14.91 -2.08 -2.87
C GLU A 66 -13.70 -1.31 -3.41
N GLY A 67 -13.52 -0.06 -2.98
CA GLY A 67 -12.35 0.74 -3.33
C GLY A 67 -11.04 0.11 -2.88
N ALA A 68 -10.96 -0.44 -1.66
CA ALA A 68 -9.77 -1.14 -1.19
C ALA A 68 -9.45 -2.37 -2.05
N ARG A 69 -10.48 -3.15 -2.43
CA ARG A 69 -10.34 -4.27 -3.35
C ARG A 69 -9.81 -3.83 -4.72
N GLN A 70 -10.38 -2.78 -5.31
CA GLN A 70 -9.93 -2.25 -6.59
C GLN A 70 -8.48 -1.74 -6.53
N LEU A 71 -8.10 -1.01 -5.49
CA LEU A 71 -6.74 -0.48 -5.32
C LEU A 71 -5.70 -1.61 -5.13
N ILE A 72 -6.03 -2.66 -4.38
CA ILE A 72 -5.13 -3.81 -4.20
C ILE A 72 -4.97 -4.58 -5.50
N ARG A 73 -6.07 -4.82 -6.24
CA ARG A 73 -6.00 -5.48 -7.55
C ARG A 73 -5.21 -4.66 -8.55
N PHE A 74 -5.42 -3.34 -8.57
CA PHE A 74 -4.62 -2.43 -9.38
C PHE A 74 -3.13 -2.52 -9.03
N ALA A 75 -2.78 -2.49 -7.74
CA ALA A 75 -1.38 -2.65 -7.31
C ALA A 75 -0.80 -3.99 -7.76
N LYS A 76 -1.56 -5.08 -7.59
CA LYS A 76 -1.17 -6.42 -8.05
C LYS A 76 -0.92 -6.45 -9.55
N ASP A 77 -1.85 -5.97 -10.35
CA ASP A 77 -1.73 -5.98 -11.81
C ASP A 77 -0.58 -5.09 -12.28
N TYR A 78 -0.40 -3.91 -11.68
CA TYR A 78 0.72 -3.03 -12.00
C TYR A 78 2.08 -3.67 -11.69
N THR A 79 2.21 -4.38 -10.55
CA THR A 79 3.49 -5.01 -10.17
C THR A 79 3.96 -6.10 -11.12
N ARG A 80 3.06 -6.64 -11.97
CA ARG A 80 3.39 -7.63 -13.01
C ARG A 80 3.97 -7.00 -14.28
N THR A 81 3.84 -5.69 -14.45
CA THR A 81 4.29 -4.98 -15.65
C THR A 81 5.82 -4.84 -15.69
N GLU A 82 6.37 -4.74 -16.91
CA GLU A 82 7.79 -4.40 -17.09
C GLU A 82 8.10 -2.99 -16.57
N GLU A 83 7.13 -2.06 -16.67
CA GLU A 83 7.25 -0.71 -16.14
C GLU A 83 7.59 -0.71 -14.64
N PHE A 84 6.85 -1.50 -13.84
CA PHE A 84 7.11 -1.64 -12.41
C PHE A 84 8.49 -2.24 -12.14
N LYS A 85 8.87 -3.31 -12.85
CA LYS A 85 10.18 -3.96 -12.69
C LYS A 85 11.32 -3.00 -12.93
N ASP A 86 11.20 -2.14 -13.95
CA ASP A 86 12.22 -1.14 -14.26
C ASP A 86 12.28 0.00 -13.24
N GLN A 87 11.12 0.47 -12.77
CA GLN A 87 11.09 1.46 -11.68
C GLN A 87 11.67 0.88 -10.38
N TYR A 88 11.37 -0.36 -10.04
CA TYR A 88 11.92 -1.05 -8.88
C TYR A 88 13.45 -1.16 -8.96
N LYS A 89 14.01 -1.56 -10.12
CA LYS A 89 15.46 -1.61 -10.33
C LYS A 89 16.13 -0.25 -10.09
N ARG A 90 15.53 0.84 -10.63
CA ARG A 90 16.03 2.21 -10.41
C ARG A 90 16.01 2.59 -8.94
N TRP A 91 14.86 2.43 -8.29
CA TRP A 91 14.70 2.71 -6.86
C TRP A 91 15.69 1.89 -6.01
N ARG A 92 15.85 0.60 -6.29
CA ARG A 92 16.82 -0.26 -5.60
C ARG A 92 18.25 0.22 -5.76
N GLN A 93 18.65 0.64 -6.96
CA GLN A 93 20.00 1.19 -7.20
C GLN A 93 20.23 2.47 -6.40
N GLU A 94 19.23 3.35 -6.30
CA GLU A 94 19.30 4.55 -5.47
C GLU A 94 19.48 4.20 -4.00
N MET A 95 18.71 3.24 -3.48
CA MET A 95 18.79 2.77 -2.10
C MET A 95 20.14 2.12 -1.75
N LEU A 96 20.76 1.42 -2.70
CA LEU A 96 22.10 0.81 -2.53
C LEU A 96 23.26 1.80 -2.72
N GLY A 97 22.98 3.11 -2.85
CA GLY A 97 24.01 4.14 -3.00
C GLY A 97 24.55 4.30 -4.42
N GLY A 98 23.81 3.83 -5.43
CA GLY A 98 24.07 4.06 -6.85
C GLY A 98 23.74 5.49 -7.33
N GLY A 99 23.06 6.29 -6.50
CA GLY A 99 22.88 7.72 -6.73
C GLY A 99 24.21 8.47 -6.58
N ARG A 100 24.76 8.95 -7.70
CA ARG A 100 26.01 9.75 -7.73
C ARG A 100 25.92 10.93 -6.75
N ARG A 101 26.64 10.86 -5.63
CA ARG A 101 27.07 12.08 -4.92
C ARG A 101 28.23 12.68 -5.72
N PRO A 102 28.20 13.98 -6.10
CA PRO A 102 29.36 14.60 -6.72
C PRO A 102 30.55 14.50 -5.75
N LYS A 103 31.63 13.82 -6.19
CA LYS A 103 32.86 13.69 -5.39
C LYS A 103 33.44 15.09 -5.17
N LYS A 104 33.46 15.55 -3.92
CA LYS A 104 34.30 16.67 -3.51
C LYS A 104 35.75 16.21 -3.67
N PHE A 105 36.49 16.81 -4.61
CA PHE A 105 37.88 16.48 -4.88
C PHE A 105 38.74 16.75 -3.63
N GLY A 106 39.23 15.68 -3.01
CA GLY A 106 40.18 15.68 -1.92
C GLY A 106 40.84 14.30 -1.84
N ILE A 107 42.14 14.25 -1.56
CA ILE A 107 42.90 13.00 -1.48
C ILE A 107 42.29 12.12 -0.36
N PRO A 108 41.79 10.91 -0.65
CA PRO A 108 41.15 10.06 0.35
C PRO A 108 42.18 9.57 1.39
N ASN A 109 41.85 9.68 2.68
CA ASN A 109 42.63 9.06 3.75
C ASN A 109 42.48 7.52 3.67
N PRO A 110 43.56 6.74 3.56
CA PRO A 110 43.50 5.29 3.36
C PRO A 110 42.79 4.54 4.51
N MET A 111 42.87 5.03 5.75
CA MET A 111 42.16 4.44 6.89
C MET A 111 40.65 4.60 6.73
N LYS A 112 40.19 5.77 6.28
CA LYS A 112 38.76 6.00 5.92
C LYS A 112 38.32 5.18 4.72
N VAL A 113 39.21 4.83 3.78
CA VAL A 113 38.86 3.97 2.64
C VAL A 113 38.62 2.54 3.12
N LEU A 114 39.44 2.04 4.05
CA LEU A 114 39.29 0.71 4.63
C LEU A 114 38.04 0.62 5.51
N ASP A 115 37.80 1.60 6.39
CA ASP A 115 36.57 1.68 7.20
C ASP A 115 35.32 1.75 6.33
N ASN A 116 35.32 2.60 5.30
CA ASN A 116 34.21 2.67 4.34
C ASN A 116 34.03 1.37 3.54
N ALA A 117 35.09 0.62 3.25
CA ALA A 117 35.00 -0.66 2.53
C ALA A 117 34.40 -1.75 3.43
N ILE A 118 34.83 -1.80 4.70
CA ILE A 118 34.31 -2.72 5.72
C ILE A 118 32.85 -2.38 6.04
N ASP A 119 32.53 -1.11 6.31
CA ASP A 119 31.17 -0.63 6.54
C ASP A 119 30.27 -0.86 5.33
N LYS A 120 30.79 -0.65 4.11
CA LYS A 120 30.04 -0.94 2.89
C LYS A 120 29.77 -2.43 2.75
N GLN A 121 30.71 -3.31 3.11
CA GLN A 121 30.52 -4.75 3.00
C GLN A 121 29.55 -5.28 4.07
N LEU A 122 29.63 -4.79 5.31
CA LEU A 122 28.70 -5.13 6.39
C LEU A 122 27.30 -4.59 6.12
N ASN A 123 27.17 -3.29 5.83
CA ASN A 123 25.87 -2.66 5.53
C ASN A 123 25.25 -3.19 4.24
N LYS A 124 26.04 -3.59 3.23
CA LYS A 124 25.50 -4.17 1.99
C LYS A 124 24.70 -5.43 2.27
N SER A 125 25.15 -6.30 3.18
CA SER A 125 24.41 -7.52 3.53
C SER A 125 23.08 -7.23 4.25
N ASP A 126 23.04 -6.24 5.14
CA ASP A 126 21.80 -5.83 5.84
C ASP A 126 20.87 -5.01 4.94
N THR A 127 21.42 -4.26 3.98
CA THR A 127 20.65 -3.45 3.02
C THR A 127 20.09 -4.33 1.89
N GLU A 128 20.83 -5.34 1.43
CA GLU A 128 20.34 -6.31 0.43
C GLU A 128 19.24 -7.20 0.99
N LYS A 129 19.29 -7.55 2.28
CA LYS A 129 18.17 -8.23 2.96
C LYS A 129 16.91 -7.35 3.08
N LYS A 130 17.10 -6.04 3.29
CA LYS A 130 15.99 -5.07 3.36
C LYS A 130 15.47 -4.66 1.98
N VAL A 131 16.27 -4.84 0.93
CA VAL A 131 15.97 -4.44 -0.45
C VAL A 131 16.34 -5.58 -1.42
N PRO A 132 15.49 -6.62 -1.50
CA PRO A 132 15.76 -7.81 -2.30
C PRO A 132 16.02 -7.51 -3.78
N ALA A 133 16.76 -8.38 -4.47
CA ALA A 133 17.01 -8.21 -5.90
C ALA A 133 15.75 -8.48 -6.73
N ASP A 134 14.97 -9.49 -6.32
CA ASP A 134 13.70 -9.81 -6.94
C ASP A 134 12.58 -8.92 -6.36
N PRO A 135 11.86 -8.13 -7.18
CA PRO A 135 10.69 -7.39 -6.72
C PRO A 135 9.63 -8.27 -6.07
N ASN A 136 9.47 -9.54 -6.47
CA ASN A 136 8.49 -10.43 -5.86
C ASN A 136 8.83 -10.76 -4.40
N GLU A 137 10.11 -10.88 -4.05
CA GLU A 137 10.55 -11.04 -2.66
C GLU A 137 10.17 -9.81 -1.81
N MET A 138 10.35 -8.60 -2.36
CA MET A 138 9.91 -7.37 -1.70
C MET A 138 8.39 -7.35 -1.48
N LEU A 139 7.62 -7.74 -2.50
CA LEU A 139 6.16 -7.79 -2.39
C LEU A 139 5.71 -8.80 -1.32
N LYS A 140 6.30 -10.01 -1.30
CA LYS A 140 6.03 -11.02 -0.27
C LYS A 140 6.28 -10.47 1.13
N MET A 141 7.43 -9.81 1.35
CA MET A 141 7.76 -9.20 2.63
C MET A 141 6.70 -8.17 3.06
N ARG A 142 6.29 -7.26 2.16
CA ARG A 142 5.33 -6.20 2.50
C ARG A 142 3.91 -6.71 2.71
N LEU A 143 3.48 -7.70 1.92
CA LEU A 143 2.19 -8.35 2.12
C LEU A 143 2.16 -9.06 3.48
N GLN A 144 3.23 -9.78 3.84
CA GLN A 144 3.32 -10.43 5.14
C GLN A 144 3.33 -9.43 6.30
N GLU A 145 4.14 -8.37 6.23
CA GLU A 145 4.15 -7.30 7.24
C GLU A 145 2.75 -6.67 7.43
N PHE A 146 2.04 -6.42 6.33
CA PHE A 146 0.66 -5.94 6.39
C PHE A 146 -0.27 -6.92 7.09
N LEU A 147 -0.20 -8.22 6.75
CA LEU A 147 -1.00 -9.27 7.38
C LEU A 147 -0.68 -9.41 8.88
N ASP A 148 0.59 -9.30 9.27
CA ASP A 148 1.01 -9.41 10.66
C ASP A 148 0.52 -8.21 11.48
N VAL A 149 0.74 -6.98 10.99
CA VAL A 149 0.30 -5.76 11.68
C VAL A 149 -1.22 -5.74 11.82
N SER A 150 -1.95 -5.96 10.72
CA SER A 150 -3.41 -5.87 10.71
C SER A 150 -4.10 -6.95 11.54
N ALA A 151 -3.45 -8.10 11.79
CA ALA A 151 -3.98 -9.13 12.67
C ALA A 151 -4.04 -8.70 14.15
N THR A 152 -3.19 -7.74 14.53
CA THR A 152 -3.10 -7.24 15.92
C THR A 152 -3.98 -6.03 16.20
N VAL A 153 -4.78 -5.58 15.23
CA VAL A 153 -5.59 -4.36 15.35
C VAL A 153 -6.86 -4.63 16.12
N ASP A 154 -7.04 -3.88 17.20
CA ASP A 154 -8.28 -3.85 17.98
C ASP A 154 -9.20 -2.75 17.42
N PHE A 155 -10.15 -3.15 16.57
CA PHE A 155 -11.14 -2.24 15.99
C PHE A 155 -12.22 -1.79 16.99
N GLY A 156 -12.26 -2.35 18.20
CA GLY A 156 -13.10 -1.90 19.30
C GLY A 156 -12.46 -0.82 20.18
N ALA A 157 -11.22 -0.41 19.87
CA ALA A 157 -10.51 0.61 20.64
C ALA A 157 -11.29 1.93 20.71
N GLN A 158 -11.44 2.48 21.91
CA GLN A 158 -12.15 3.75 22.10
C GLN A 158 -11.25 4.95 21.81
N VAL A 159 -11.82 5.98 21.19
CA VAL A 159 -11.14 7.24 20.88
C VAL A 159 -11.93 8.40 21.47
N SER A 160 -11.25 9.32 22.15
CA SER A 160 -11.80 10.56 22.71
C SER A 160 -10.90 11.73 22.32
N GLY A 161 -11.49 12.81 21.80
CA GLY A 161 -10.73 14.00 21.37
C GLY A 161 -9.65 13.70 20.32
N GLY A 162 -9.84 12.66 19.50
CA GLY A 162 -8.87 12.24 18.47
C GLY A 162 -7.70 11.39 18.99
N ARG A 163 -7.70 11.00 20.27
CA ARG A 163 -6.70 10.12 20.90
C ARG A 163 -7.34 8.83 21.39
N PHE A 164 -6.60 7.73 21.38
CA PHE A 164 -7.03 6.49 21.99
C PHE A 164 -7.15 6.65 23.50
N VAL A 165 -8.23 6.12 24.06
CA VAL A 165 -8.48 6.16 25.51
C VAL A 165 -7.43 5.34 26.26
N LYS A 166 -7.00 4.20 25.70
CA LYS A 166 -5.92 3.40 26.26
C LYS A 166 -4.57 3.87 25.75
N SER A 167 -3.65 4.15 26.68
CA SER A 167 -2.28 4.61 26.37
C SER A 167 -1.48 3.58 25.54
N GLU A 168 -1.75 2.28 25.71
CA GLU A 168 -1.12 1.21 24.92
C GLU A 168 -1.38 1.31 23.41
N TYR A 169 -2.51 1.90 23.00
CA TYR A 169 -2.82 2.10 21.58
C TYR A 169 -2.13 3.36 21.04
N GLU A 170 -1.75 4.30 21.90
CA GLU A 170 -0.99 5.46 21.48
C GLU A 170 0.47 5.13 21.16
N SER A 171 1.04 4.09 21.78
CA SER A 171 2.39 3.62 21.47
C SER A 171 2.45 2.67 20.27
N LYS A 172 1.31 2.28 19.69
CA LYS A 172 1.28 1.42 18.48
C LYS A 172 1.86 2.14 17.27
N SER A 173 2.37 1.34 16.33
CA SER A 173 2.99 1.84 15.10
C SER A 173 2.02 2.68 14.26
N PRO A 174 2.54 3.60 13.41
CA PRO A 174 1.72 4.33 12.46
C PRO A 174 0.86 3.42 11.58
N GLN A 175 1.41 2.28 11.13
CA GLN A 175 0.72 1.29 10.31
C GLN A 175 -0.48 0.66 11.03
N TRP A 176 -0.32 0.32 12.32
CA TRP A 176 -1.41 -0.18 13.15
C TRP A 176 -2.54 0.86 13.26
N LYS A 177 -2.17 2.12 13.52
CA LYS A 177 -3.14 3.23 13.60
C LYS A 177 -3.80 3.53 12.24
N MET A 178 -3.09 3.34 11.12
CA MET A 178 -3.68 3.46 9.77
C MET A 178 -4.71 2.36 9.54
N CYS A 179 -4.40 1.11 9.87
CA CYS A 179 -5.35 0.00 9.78
C CYS A 179 -6.60 0.27 10.62
N TYR A 180 -6.42 0.67 11.89
CA TYR A 180 -7.53 1.05 12.76
C TYR A 180 -8.42 2.14 12.12
N ARG A 181 -7.82 3.21 11.58
CA ARG A 181 -8.55 4.33 10.96
C ARG A 181 -9.22 3.98 9.63
N ALA A 182 -8.73 2.99 8.91
CA ALA A 182 -9.38 2.48 7.69
C ALA A 182 -10.70 1.77 8.04
N GLY A 183 -10.73 1.08 9.19
CA GLY A 183 -11.89 0.39 9.72
C GLY A 183 -11.88 -1.11 9.42
N LYS A 184 -12.66 -1.87 10.21
CA LYS A 184 -12.64 -3.34 10.22
C LYS A 184 -12.93 -3.95 8.85
N ASP A 185 -14.03 -3.56 8.22
CA ASP A 185 -14.51 -4.19 6.98
C ASP A 185 -13.53 -3.96 5.82
N VAL A 186 -12.97 -2.76 5.74
CA VAL A 186 -11.95 -2.38 4.75
C VAL A 186 -10.67 -3.20 4.97
N ILE A 187 -10.22 -3.37 6.21
CA ILE A 187 -9.03 -4.17 6.50
C ILE A 187 -9.27 -5.65 6.30
N GLN A 188 -10.47 -6.15 6.59
CA GLN A 188 -10.81 -7.55 6.34
C GLN A 188 -10.70 -7.88 4.85
N VAL A 189 -11.33 -7.09 3.96
CA VAL A 189 -11.24 -7.35 2.51
C VAL A 189 -9.81 -7.19 2.00
N ALA A 190 -9.07 -6.22 2.55
CA ALA A 190 -7.67 -6.01 2.16
C ALA A 190 -6.79 -7.19 2.54
N ARG A 191 -7.03 -7.81 3.71
CA ARG A 191 -6.34 -9.03 4.14
C ARG A 191 -6.67 -10.22 3.26
N GLU A 192 -7.94 -10.39 2.88
CA GLU A 192 -8.37 -11.46 1.97
C GLU A 192 -7.64 -11.35 0.61
N GLU A 193 -7.65 -10.17 -0.01
CA GLU A 193 -6.95 -9.94 -1.29
C GLU A 193 -5.41 -10.07 -1.13
N ALA A 194 -4.83 -9.61 -0.02
CA ALA A 194 -3.40 -9.76 0.26
C ALA A 194 -2.98 -11.23 0.42
N GLN A 195 -3.80 -12.06 1.09
CA GLN A 195 -3.56 -13.51 1.21
C GLN A 195 -3.63 -14.21 -0.13
N VAL A 196 -4.61 -13.86 -0.98
CA VAL A 196 -4.70 -14.38 -2.34
C VAL A 196 -3.47 -13.99 -3.16
N TRP A 197 -3.08 -12.71 -3.11
CA TRP A 197 -1.90 -12.24 -3.82
C TRP A 197 -0.62 -12.93 -3.33
N LEU A 198 -0.44 -13.12 -2.02
CA LEU A 198 0.73 -13.79 -1.48
C LEU A 198 0.87 -15.23 -2.03
N LYS A 199 -0.24 -15.99 -2.11
CA LYS A 199 -0.26 -17.33 -2.71
C LYS A 199 0.06 -17.32 -4.21
N GLU A 200 -0.34 -16.29 -4.94
CA GLU A 200 -0.01 -16.15 -6.36
C GLU A 200 1.48 -15.83 -6.60
N LEU A 201 2.22 -15.39 -5.57
CA LEU A 201 3.65 -15.12 -5.64
C LEU A 201 4.51 -16.31 -5.23
N GLU A 202 3.94 -17.32 -4.56
CA GLU A 202 4.63 -18.57 -4.16
C GLU A 202 5.12 -19.38 -5.36
#